data_AF-A0A961Y0V6-F1
#
_entry.id   AF-A0A961Y0V6-F1
#
_cell.length_a   1.000
_cell.length_b   1.000
_cell.length_c   1.000
_cell.angle_alpha   90.00
_cell.angle_beta   90.00
_cell.angle_gamma   90.00
#
_symmetry.space_group_name_H-M   'P 1'
#
loop_
_entity.id
_entity.type
_entity.pdbx_description
1 polymer ?
#
loop_
_entity_poly.entity_id
_entity_poly.type
_entity_poly.pdbx_seq_one_letter_code
_entity_poly.pdbx_strand_id
1 'polypeptide(L)' 'EKGGRWDGTINMCVAEKEFKINGVKDCFARGFQRAGFQEYDTGEQTSWMVQLTGEAANGADAAPNGTEGQ' A
#
# COMPACT_ATOMS: atom_id res chain seq x y z
N GLU A 1 -1.45 16.96 -0.78
CA GLU A 1 -2.27 15.91 -1.43
C GLU A 1 -1.90 14.59 -0.78
N LYS A 2 -2.67 14.16 0.22
CA LYS A 2 -2.32 13.01 1.07
C LYS A 2 -2.85 11.75 0.42
N GLY A 3 -1.96 10.87 -0.04
CA GLY A 3 -2.12 9.41 -0.09
C GLY A 3 -3.24 8.79 -0.94
N GLY A 4 -4.24 9.57 -1.38
CA GLY A 4 -5.43 9.08 -2.04
C GLY A 4 -5.92 7.76 -1.47
N ARG A 5 -6.24 6.86 -2.39
CA ARG A 5 -6.75 5.53 -2.14
C ARG A 5 -5.73 4.52 -1.59
N TRP A 6 -4.46 4.90 -1.54
CA TRP A 6 -3.38 4.05 -1.04
C TRP A 6 -3.11 4.24 0.45
N ASP A 7 -3.79 5.18 1.10
CA ASP A 7 -3.69 5.45 2.54
C ASP A 7 -4.21 4.24 3.35
N GLY A 8 -3.34 3.25 3.53
CA GLY A 8 -3.55 2.09 4.39
C GLY A 8 -2.85 2.23 5.73
N THR A 9 -3.02 1.23 6.59
CA THR A 9 -2.53 1.26 7.98
C THR A 9 -1.01 1.17 8.10
N ILE A 10 -0.32 0.73 7.04
CA ILE A 10 1.13 0.56 7.04
C ILE A 10 1.80 1.87 6.69
N ASN A 11 2.56 2.41 7.66
CA ASN A 11 3.21 3.70 7.49
C ASN A 11 4.65 3.55 7.02
N MET A 12 4.99 4.18 5.90
CA MET A 12 6.35 4.20 5.33
C MET A 12 6.86 5.65 5.19
N CYS A 13 8.18 5.80 5.10
CA CYS A 13 8.79 7.07 4.76
C CYS A 13 8.82 7.23 3.24
N VAL A 14 8.52 8.43 2.73
CA VAL A 14 8.54 8.74 1.29
C VAL A 14 9.29 10.04 1.03
N ALA A 15 9.85 10.16 -0.18
CA ALA A 15 10.55 11.34 -0.66
C ALA A 15 10.42 11.46 -2.18
N GLU A 16 10.53 12.68 -2.71
CA GLU A 16 10.39 12.93 -4.16
C GLU A 16 11.59 12.41 -4.98
N LYS A 17 12.79 12.38 -4.40
CA LYS A 17 14.05 12.08 -5.11
C LYS A 17 14.80 10.85 -4.61
N GLU A 18 14.25 10.14 -3.62
CA GLU A 18 14.87 8.96 -3.01
C GLU A 18 13.93 7.78 -3.12
N PHE A 19 14.39 6.69 -3.73
CA PHE A 19 13.58 5.48 -3.95
C PHE A 19 13.87 4.38 -2.94
N LYS A 20 14.99 4.48 -2.19
CA LYS A 20 15.37 3.50 -1.17
C LYS A 20 15.55 4.18 0.19
N ILE A 21 14.57 4.04 1.07
CA ILE A 21 14.63 4.56 2.43
C ILE A 21 14.72 3.39 3.42
N ASN A 22 15.83 3.31 4.15
CA ASN A 22 16.00 2.25 5.16
C ASN A 22 15.16 2.56 6.40
N GLY A 23 14.19 1.69 6.71
CA GLY A 23 13.39 1.74 7.94
C GLY A 23 12.37 2.89 8.01
N VAL A 24 11.36 2.69 8.87
CA VAL A 24 10.15 3.54 8.96
C VAL A 24 10.09 4.48 10.16
N LYS A 25 11.12 4.45 11.02
CA LYS A 25 11.20 5.27 12.22
C LYS A 25 11.63 6.70 11.87
N ASP A 26 11.02 7.66 12.57
CA ASP A 26 11.39 9.07 12.57
C ASP A 26 11.47 9.76 11.20
N CYS A 27 10.56 9.42 10.27
CA CYS A 27 10.57 9.94 8.90
C CYS A 27 10.78 11.47 8.83
N PHE A 28 9.99 12.23 9.59
CA PHE A 28 10.07 13.69 9.58
C PHE A 28 11.41 14.24 10.12
N ALA A 29 11.94 13.66 11.20
CA ALA A 29 13.23 14.07 11.76
C ALA A 29 14.38 13.77 10.79
N ARG A 30 14.20 12.78 9.91
CA ARG A 30 15.14 12.39 8.85
C ARG A 30 14.92 13.15 7.54
N GLY A 31 13.98 14.10 7.50
CA GLY A 31 13.68 14.92 6.31
C GLY A 31 12.74 14.25 5.30
N PHE A 32 12.11 13.14 5.66
CA PHE A 32 11.13 12.43 4.82
C PHE A 32 9.70 12.77 5.22
N GLN A 33 8.76 12.50 4.31
CA GLN A 33 7.34 12.54 4.60
C GLN A 33 6.87 11.14 5.05
N ARG A 34 5.70 11.08 5.69
CA ARG A 34 5.03 9.82 6.04
C ARG A 34 3.80 9.64 5.14
N ALA A 35 3.65 8.44 4.58
CA ALA A 35 2.47 8.04 3.83
C ALA A 35 2.00 6.65 4.28
N GLY A 36 0.68 6.45 4.25
CA GLY A 36 0.04 5.15 4.45
C GLY A 36 0.10 4.30 3.18
N PHE A 37 0.16 2.99 3.36
CA PHE A 37 0.20 1.97 2.32
C PHE A 37 -0.66 0.79 2.73
N GLN A 38 -1.23 0.10 1.73
CA GLN A 38 -1.95 -1.15 1.91
C GLN A 38 -1.00 -2.33 1.60
N GLU A 39 -1.03 -3.34 2.46
CA GLU A 39 -0.33 -4.61 2.21
C GLU A 39 -1.28 -5.58 1.50
N TYR A 40 -0.76 -6.25 0.46
CA TYR A 40 -1.45 -7.31 -0.27
C TYR A 40 -0.52 -8.51 -0.34
N ASP A 41 -1.01 -9.66 0.11
CA ASP A 41 -0.33 -10.94 -0.08
C ASP A 41 -0.53 -11.42 -1.52
N THR A 42 0.57 -11.60 -2.24
CA THR A 42 0.57 -12.02 -3.64
C THR A 42 0.66 -13.54 -3.78
N GLY A 43 0.81 -14.28 -2.67
CA GLY A 43 0.92 -15.74 -2.67
C GLY A 43 2.04 -16.27 -3.56
N GLU A 44 3.17 -15.56 -3.64
CA GLU A 44 4.32 -15.87 -4.51
C GLU A 44 4.03 -15.87 -6.02
N GLN A 45 2.87 -15.37 -6.45
CA GLN A 45 2.54 -15.26 -7.87
C GLN A 45 3.46 -14.24 -8.56
N THR A 46 4.04 -14.65 -9.70
CA THR A 46 4.94 -13.81 -10.51
C THR A 46 4.21 -12.74 -11.32
N SER A 47 2.90 -12.89 -11.52
CA SER A 47 2.04 -11.97 -12.26
C SER A 47 0.69 -11.85 -11.56
N TRP A 48 0.37 -10.66 -11.08
CA TRP A 48 -0.90 -10.33 -10.41
C TRP A 48 -1.28 -8.88 -10.71
N MET A 49 -2.56 -8.56 -10.63
CA MET A 49 -3.06 -7.19 -10.78
C MET A 49 -4.07 -6.89 -9.68
N VAL A 50 -3.95 -5.71 -9.06
CA VAL A 50 -4.96 -5.17 -8.16
C VAL A 50 -5.79 -4.14 -8.91
N GLN A 51 -7.09 -4.37 -8.98
CA GLN A 51 -8.02 -3.37 -9.49
C GLN A 51 -8.52 -2.51 -8.33
N LEU A 52 -8.30 -1.21 -8.46
CA LEU A 52 -8.80 -0.24 -7.52
C LEU A 52 -10.19 0.26 -7.96
N THR A 53 -11.28 -0.44 -7.61
CA THR A 53 -12.69 0.00 -7.78
C THR A 53 -13.22 0.86 -6.62
N GLY A 54 -13.57 2.13 -6.85
CA GLY A 54 -13.78 3.10 -5.77
C GLY A 54 -14.99 2.81 -4.90
N GLU A 55 -14.81 2.13 -3.77
CA GLU A 55 -15.84 2.02 -2.74
C GLU A 55 -15.49 2.91 -1.57
N ALA A 56 -16.35 3.91 -1.36
CA ALA A 56 -16.33 4.74 -0.18
C ALA A 56 -16.40 3.84 1.06
N ALA A 57 -15.47 4.07 1.98
CA ALA A 57 -15.36 3.42 3.26
C ALA A 57 -16.71 2.98 3.82
N ASN A 58 -16.91 1.68 4.02
CA ASN A 58 -17.63 1.08 5.17
C ASN A 58 -17.64 -0.45 5.05
N GLY A 59 -16.85 -1.11 5.89
CA GLY A 59 -17.23 -2.36 6.55
C GLY A 59 -17.06 -3.68 5.78
N ALA A 60 -16.27 -4.55 6.42
CA ALA A 60 -16.38 -6.02 6.42
C ALA A 60 -15.98 -6.79 5.15
N ASP A 61 -14.93 -7.60 5.33
CA ASP A 61 -14.78 -8.95 4.77
C ASP A 61 -15.02 -9.15 3.27
N ALA A 62 -13.95 -9.02 2.48
CA ALA A 62 -13.87 -9.72 1.21
C ALA A 62 -12.44 -10.24 0.99
N ALA A 63 -12.30 -11.55 1.21
CA ALA A 63 -11.11 -12.34 0.89
C ALA A 63 -10.70 -12.16 -0.59
N PRO A 64 -9.40 -12.25 -0.92
CA PRO A 64 -9.00 -12.35 -2.32
C PRO A 64 -9.43 -13.72 -2.86
N ASN A 65 -10.53 -13.75 -3.62
CA ASN A 65 -10.82 -14.91 -4.46
C ASN A 65 -9.79 -14.95 -5.58
N GLY A 66 -8.75 -15.75 -5.37
CA GLY A 66 -7.96 -16.30 -6.45
C GLY A 66 -8.84 -17.24 -7.27
N THR A 67 -8.93 -17.00 -8.56
CA THR A 67 -9.38 -18.02 -9.51
C THR A 67 -8.27 -18.26 -10.51
N GLU A 68 -7.46 -19.27 -10.19
CA GLU A 68 -6.68 -20.04 -11.15
C GLU A 68 -7.63 -20.90 -12.01
N GLY A 69 -7.42 -20.91 -13.33
CA GLY A 69 -7.77 -22.05 -14.20
C GLY A 69 -9.10 -21.98 -14.99
N GLN A 70 -9.05 -21.43 -16.20
CA GLN A 70 -9.39 -22.08 -17.49
C GLN A 70 -9.30 -21.07 -18.65
#